data_AF-A0ABD2JBZ5-F1
#
_entry.id   AF-A0ABD2JBZ5-F1
#
_cell.length_a   1.000
_cell.length_b   1.000
_cell.length_c   1.000
_cell.angle_alpha   90.00
_cell.angle_beta   90.00
_cell.angle_gamma   90.00
#
_symmetry.space_group_name_H-M   'P 1'
#
loop_
_entity.id
_entity.type
_entity.pdbx_description
1 polymer ?
#
loop_
_entity_poly.entity_id
_entity_poly.type
_entity_poly.pdbx_seq_one_letter_code
_entity_poly.pdbx_strand_id
1 'polypeptide(L)'
;MNDSRMIRGKKFDCSFAWLLLRYKLSDKYAIKAKHSAANNAYFRTLRVLIASIKQTFGCKQKIIFYDLENVRQNKEWKAELDSVCELEVRIFNFSQMVAGRVRHPKSYAWKIFVMADVLLEYDTVIWVDTSIFFASANLTKLLKPLQRGKIGPVQMPGFTSHGMNIATHPGMYEYLPLYTNFEPNKTYALSGNDPPQFEANFIILHKTEQTRQLMKWHNLNY
;
A
#
# COMPACT_ATOMS: atom_id res chain seq x y z
N MET A 1 -5.46 1.27 37.88
CA MET A 1 -4.12 1.50 37.32
C MET A 1 -4.21 2.66 36.34
N ASN A 2 -3.84 3.86 36.78
CA ASN A 2 -3.69 5.05 35.94
C ASN A 2 -2.25 5.07 35.43
N ASP A 3 -1.98 4.51 34.26
CA ASP A 3 -0.79 4.90 33.47
C ASP A 3 -1.28 5.55 32.18
N SER A 4 -1.67 6.81 32.30
CA SER A 4 -2.15 7.66 31.20
C SER A 4 -1.00 8.34 30.46
N ARG A 5 0.20 7.74 30.44
CA ARG A 5 1.28 8.21 29.57
C ARG A 5 0.99 7.75 28.16
N MET A 6 0.21 8.54 27.43
CA MET A 6 0.25 8.54 25.97
C MET A 6 1.72 8.68 25.55
N ILE A 7 2.36 7.58 25.17
CA ILE A 7 3.69 7.61 24.56
C ILE A 7 3.48 8.21 23.17
N ARG A 8 3.69 9.52 23.05
CA ARG A 8 3.63 10.21 21.77
C ARG A 8 4.94 9.95 21.04
N GLY A 9 4.87 9.25 19.93
CA GLY A 9 6.01 9.15 19.00
C GLY A 9 6.48 10.54 18.56
N LYS A 10 7.74 10.60 18.13
CA LYS A 10 8.39 11.76 17.53
C LYS A 10 7.52 12.34 16.42
N LYS A 11 7.40 13.67 16.41
CA LYS A 11 6.66 14.36 15.35
C LYS A 11 7.46 14.32 14.05
N PHE A 12 6.74 14.21 12.94
CA PHE A 12 7.30 14.39 11.61
C PHE A 12 7.73 15.85 11.43
N ASP A 13 8.78 16.07 10.64
CA ASP A 13 9.21 17.41 10.26
C ASP A 13 8.11 18.13 9.44
N CYS A 14 7.72 19.31 9.90
CA CYS A 14 6.70 20.15 9.25
C CYS A 14 7.14 20.67 7.88
N SER A 15 8.44 20.65 7.55
CA SER A 15 8.95 21.01 6.23
C SER A 15 8.35 20.15 5.10
N PHE A 16 7.84 18.95 5.43
CA PHE A 16 7.16 18.05 4.50
C PHE A 16 5.63 18.17 4.50
N ALA A 17 5.04 19.09 5.28
CA ALA A 17 3.58 19.22 5.41
C ALA A 17 2.89 19.56 4.07
N TRP A 18 3.57 20.24 3.17
CA TRP A 18 3.06 20.57 1.83
C TRP A 18 2.69 19.32 1.01
N LEU A 19 3.32 18.16 1.29
CA LEU A 19 2.97 16.90 0.62
C LEU A 19 1.56 16.44 0.97
N LEU A 20 1.11 16.71 2.21
CA LEU A 20 -0.25 16.37 2.63
C LEU A 20 -1.31 17.22 1.93
N LEU A 21 -0.96 18.47 1.61
CA LEU A 21 -1.87 19.38 0.91
C LEU A 21 -2.19 18.92 -0.52
N ARG A 22 -1.36 18.05 -1.10
CA ARG A 22 -1.63 17.45 -2.42
C ARG A 22 -2.80 16.44 -2.37
N TYR A 23 -3.04 15.82 -1.22
CA TYR A 23 -4.13 14.85 -1.05
C TYR A 23 -5.41 15.56 -0.63
N LYS A 24 -6.19 15.97 -1.65
CA LYS A 24 -7.54 16.49 -1.44
C LYS A 24 -8.44 15.40 -0.87
N LEU A 25 -9.27 15.74 0.12
CA LEU A 25 -10.25 14.82 0.69
C LEU A 25 -11.41 14.62 -0.30
N SER A 26 -12.12 13.48 -0.20
CA SER A 26 -13.25 13.19 -1.09
C SER A 26 -14.25 12.30 -0.37
N ASP A 27 -15.53 12.62 -0.51
CA ASP A 27 -16.63 11.76 -0.01
C ASP A 27 -17.14 10.80 -1.11
N LYS A 28 -16.51 10.81 -2.28
CA LYS A 28 -16.94 10.01 -3.44
C LYS A 28 -16.32 8.61 -3.39
N TYR A 29 -17.11 7.62 -3.02
CA TYR A 29 -16.66 6.24 -3.02
C TYR A 29 -16.84 5.59 -4.41
N ALA A 30 -15.90 5.89 -5.32
CA ALA A 30 -15.86 5.29 -6.64
C ALA A 30 -14.54 4.52 -6.85
N ILE A 31 -14.65 3.21 -7.07
CA ILE A 31 -13.50 2.39 -7.49
C ILE A 31 -13.48 2.37 -9.01
N LYS A 32 -12.50 3.06 -9.57
CA LYS A 32 -12.32 3.16 -11.02
C LYS A 32 -11.16 2.31 -11.53
N ALA A 33 -10.19 2.00 -10.68
CA ALA A 33 -8.99 1.26 -11.06
C ALA A 33 -8.50 0.34 -9.93
N LYS A 34 -7.79 -0.73 -10.31
CA LYS A 34 -7.00 -1.60 -9.43
C LYS A 34 -5.52 -1.38 -9.75
N HIS A 35 -4.66 -1.43 -8.73
CA HIS A 35 -3.27 -0.97 -8.83
C HIS A 35 -2.32 -2.05 -8.33
N SER A 36 -1.23 -2.26 -9.06
CA SER A 36 -0.18 -3.22 -8.74
C SER A 36 1.18 -2.65 -9.14
N ALA A 37 2.25 -3.22 -8.60
CA ALA A 37 3.60 -2.96 -9.10
C ALA A 37 4.45 -4.23 -9.09
N ALA A 38 5.46 -4.28 -9.95
CA ALA A 38 6.34 -5.43 -10.11
C ALA A 38 7.65 -5.02 -10.79
N ASN A 39 8.71 -5.75 -10.49
CA ASN A 39 9.91 -5.78 -11.32
C ASN A 39 9.93 -7.05 -12.17
N ASN A 40 11.01 -7.22 -12.95
CA ASN A 40 11.19 -8.37 -13.85
C ASN A 40 11.02 -9.73 -13.17
N ALA A 41 11.46 -9.89 -11.92
CA ALA A 41 11.36 -11.16 -11.21
C ALA A 41 9.91 -11.60 -10.94
N TYR A 42 8.99 -10.63 -10.88
CA TYR A 42 7.57 -10.87 -10.63
C TYR A 42 6.70 -10.73 -11.88
N PHE A 43 7.29 -10.66 -13.08
CA PHE A 43 6.50 -10.52 -14.31
C PHE A 43 5.54 -11.70 -14.51
N ARG A 44 5.97 -12.93 -14.21
CA ARG A 44 5.11 -14.12 -14.34
C ARG A 44 3.87 -14.03 -13.44
N THR A 45 4.03 -13.62 -12.19
CA THR A 45 2.89 -13.48 -11.26
C THR A 45 2.02 -12.28 -11.64
N LEU A 46 2.62 -11.19 -12.14
CA LEU A 46 1.88 -10.05 -12.69
C LEU A 46 0.94 -10.47 -13.83
N ARG A 47 1.41 -11.29 -14.77
CA ARG A 47 0.58 -11.80 -15.87
C ARG A 47 -0.64 -12.56 -15.35
N VAL A 48 -0.44 -13.42 -14.35
CA VAL A 48 -1.52 -14.19 -13.71
C VAL A 48 -2.52 -13.26 -13.02
N LEU A 49 -2.04 -12.25 -12.29
CA LEU A 49 -2.90 -11.23 -11.68
C LEU A 49 -3.74 -10.49 -12.73
N ILE A 50 -3.11 -10.01 -13.81
CA ILE A 50 -3.81 -9.29 -14.89
C ILE A 50 -4.88 -10.19 -15.48
N ALA A 51 -4.55 -11.43 -15.82
CA ALA A 51 -5.51 -12.40 -16.35
C ALA A 51 -6.67 -12.64 -15.36
N SER A 52 -6.37 -12.85 -14.07
CA SER A 52 -7.39 -13.02 -13.02
C SER A 52 -8.33 -11.82 -12.93
N ILE A 53 -7.80 -10.59 -12.95
CA ILE A 53 -8.62 -9.38 -12.93
C ILE A 53 -9.50 -9.29 -14.18
N LYS A 54 -8.95 -9.53 -15.37
CA LYS A 54 -9.71 -9.41 -16.62
C LYS A 54 -10.76 -10.51 -16.78
N GLN A 55 -10.47 -11.73 -16.34
CA GLN A 55 -11.46 -12.82 -16.30
C GLN A 55 -12.58 -12.53 -15.32
N THR A 56 -12.27 -11.97 -14.14
CA THR A 56 -13.24 -11.77 -13.07
C THR A 56 -14.07 -10.49 -13.23
N PHE A 57 -13.44 -9.40 -13.67
CA PHE A 57 -14.07 -8.06 -13.73
C PHE A 57 -14.29 -7.56 -15.16
N GLY A 58 -13.80 -8.27 -16.18
CA GLY A 58 -13.93 -7.89 -17.59
C GLY A 58 -12.99 -6.76 -18.03
N CYS A 59 -12.99 -6.48 -19.34
CA CYS A 59 -12.12 -5.47 -19.95
C CYS A 59 -12.39 -4.03 -19.51
N LYS A 60 -13.60 -3.71 -19.03
CA LYS A 60 -13.93 -2.36 -18.54
C LYS A 60 -13.21 -1.98 -17.25
N GLN A 61 -12.67 -2.97 -16.52
CA GLN A 61 -11.94 -2.71 -15.30
C GLN A 61 -10.54 -2.19 -15.62
N LYS A 62 -10.28 -0.91 -15.36
CA LYS A 62 -8.94 -0.33 -15.47
C LYS A 62 -7.96 -0.96 -14.48
N ILE A 63 -6.76 -1.24 -14.96
CA ILE A 63 -5.59 -1.64 -14.16
C ILE A 63 -4.52 -0.57 -14.36
N ILE A 64 -3.90 -0.11 -13.27
CA ILE A 64 -2.70 0.71 -13.33
C ILE A 64 -1.54 -0.10 -12.74
N PHE A 65 -0.59 -0.40 -13.60
CA PHE A 65 0.59 -1.19 -13.26
C PHE A 65 1.82 -0.29 -13.19
N TYR A 66 2.55 -0.32 -12.08
CA TYR A 66 3.84 0.36 -11.94
C TYR A 66 4.98 -0.62 -12.20
N ASP A 67 5.73 -0.35 -13.27
CA ASP A 67 7.00 -1.00 -13.57
C ASP A 67 8.07 -0.45 -12.62
N LEU A 68 8.58 -1.33 -11.76
CA LEU A 68 9.61 -0.99 -10.77
C LEU A 68 11.01 -1.07 -11.39
N GLU A 69 11.29 -2.06 -12.23
CA GLU A 69 12.61 -2.22 -12.83
C GLU A 69 12.51 -2.94 -14.19
N ASN A 70 12.36 -2.16 -15.25
CA ASN A 70 12.64 -2.57 -16.62
C ASN A 70 11.72 -3.64 -17.23
N VAL A 71 10.52 -3.86 -16.70
CA VAL A 71 9.53 -4.78 -17.29
C VAL A 71 9.20 -4.35 -18.72
N ARG A 72 9.01 -3.04 -18.95
CA ARG A 72 8.73 -2.48 -20.28
C ARG A 72 9.93 -2.46 -21.23
N GLN A 73 11.16 -2.68 -20.75
CA GLN A 73 12.34 -2.72 -21.63
C GLN A 73 12.42 -4.04 -22.40
N ASN A 74 11.80 -5.11 -21.87
CA ASN A 74 11.63 -6.35 -22.62
C ASN A 74 10.54 -6.14 -23.70
N LYS A 75 10.93 -6.31 -24.98
CA LYS A 75 10.05 -6.06 -26.13
C LYS A 75 8.81 -6.98 -26.16
N GLU A 76 8.98 -8.25 -25.80
CA GLU A 76 7.90 -9.23 -25.79
C GLU A 76 6.89 -8.91 -24.68
N TRP A 77 7.40 -8.62 -23.47
CA TRP A 77 6.56 -8.27 -22.34
C TRP A 77 5.84 -6.95 -22.56
N LYS A 78 6.51 -5.97 -23.18
CA LYS A 78 5.88 -4.72 -23.59
C LYS A 78 4.74 -4.97 -24.57
N ALA A 79 4.96 -5.77 -25.61
CA ALA A 79 3.92 -6.10 -26.59
C ALA A 79 2.73 -6.82 -25.94
N GLU A 80 2.99 -7.75 -25.02
CA GLU A 80 1.95 -8.42 -24.24
C GLU A 80 1.14 -7.42 -23.40
N LEU A 81 1.80 -6.57 -22.60
CA LEU A 81 1.11 -5.58 -21.76
C LEU A 81 0.33 -4.56 -22.60
N ASP A 82 0.89 -4.10 -23.71
CA ASP A 82 0.22 -3.14 -24.60
C ASP A 82 -1.04 -3.75 -25.28
N SER A 83 -1.13 -5.08 -25.37
CA SER A 83 -2.31 -5.77 -25.92
C SER A 83 -3.48 -5.88 -24.93
N VAL A 84 -3.26 -5.59 -23.63
CA VAL A 84 -4.27 -5.73 -22.58
C VAL A 84 -5.20 -4.50 -22.57
N CYS A 85 -6.49 -4.73 -22.80
CA CYS A 85 -7.54 -3.72 -22.67
C CYS A 85 -7.49 -3.00 -21.32
N GLU A 86 -7.66 -1.67 -21.27
CA GLU A 86 -7.70 -0.88 -20.03
C GLU A 86 -6.56 -1.22 -19.05
N LEU A 87 -5.34 -1.39 -19.57
CA LEU A 87 -4.11 -1.49 -18.78
C LEU A 87 -3.26 -0.24 -19.02
N GLU A 88 -2.98 0.48 -17.95
CA GLU A 88 -2.04 1.60 -17.96
C GLU A 88 -0.74 1.16 -17.28
N VAL A 89 0.39 1.32 -17.98
CA VAL A 89 1.71 1.01 -17.41
C VAL A 89 2.47 2.30 -17.13
N ARG A 90 2.80 2.53 -15.86
CA ARG A 90 3.60 3.66 -15.36
C ARG A 90 4.99 3.17 -14.96
N ILE A 91 6.01 4.02 -15.11
CA ILE A 91 7.35 3.72 -14.61
C ILE A 91 7.48 4.35 -13.21
N PHE A 92 7.86 3.56 -12.21
CA PHE A 92 8.07 4.10 -10.87
C PHE A 92 9.43 4.81 -10.78
N ASN A 93 9.40 6.12 -10.53
CA ASN A 93 10.62 6.89 -10.37
C ASN A 93 11.12 6.82 -8.92
N PHE A 94 12.12 5.97 -8.63
CA PHE A 94 12.70 5.86 -7.29
C PHE A 94 13.36 7.16 -6.76
N SER A 95 13.73 8.09 -7.64
CA SER A 95 14.30 9.38 -7.22
C SER A 95 13.32 10.26 -6.44
N GLN A 96 12.00 10.00 -6.58
CA GLN A 96 10.96 10.71 -5.83
C GLN A 96 10.96 10.35 -4.34
N MET A 97 11.58 9.22 -3.97
CA MET A 97 11.77 8.84 -2.58
C MET A 97 12.90 9.70 -1.98
N VAL A 98 12.70 10.18 -0.76
CA VAL A 98 13.67 11.07 -0.08
C VAL A 98 15.08 10.48 -0.11
N ALA A 99 16.07 11.33 -0.34
CA ALA A 99 17.48 10.96 -0.44
C ALA A 99 17.99 10.29 0.86
N GLY A 100 18.95 9.37 0.74
CA GLY A 100 19.50 8.60 1.86
C GLY A 100 18.73 7.32 2.21
N ARG A 101 17.63 7.01 1.51
CA ARG A 101 16.82 5.81 1.78
C ARG A 101 17.22 4.57 0.97
N VAL A 102 16.77 3.42 1.46
CA VAL A 102 16.78 2.16 0.71
C VAL A 102 15.84 2.25 -0.50
N ARG A 103 16.40 2.69 -1.63
CA ARG A 103 15.76 2.73 -2.96
C ARG A 103 15.88 1.38 -3.68
N HIS A 104 15.62 0.30 -2.95
CA HIS A 104 15.62 -1.05 -3.51
C HIS A 104 14.18 -1.58 -3.56
N PRO A 105 13.72 -2.19 -4.66
CA PRO A 105 12.40 -2.81 -4.73
C PRO A 105 12.08 -3.81 -3.61
N LYS A 106 13.08 -4.46 -3.01
CA LYS A 106 12.89 -5.41 -1.91
C LYS A 106 12.59 -4.74 -0.57
N SER A 107 12.72 -3.42 -0.44
CA SER A 107 12.35 -2.72 0.79
C SER A 107 10.83 -2.56 0.93
N TYR A 108 10.08 -2.68 -0.19
CA TYR A 108 8.64 -2.44 -0.28
C TYR A 108 8.17 -1.04 0.20
N ALA A 109 9.08 -0.18 0.65
CA ALA A 109 8.80 1.19 1.08
C ALA A 109 8.25 2.06 -0.06
N TRP A 110 8.44 1.65 -1.31
CA TRP A 110 7.85 2.29 -2.49
C TRP A 110 6.32 2.07 -2.60
N LYS A 111 5.73 1.03 -1.95
CA LYS A 111 4.29 0.73 -2.05
C LYS A 111 3.43 1.92 -1.61
N ILE A 112 3.81 2.58 -0.51
CA ILE A 112 3.08 3.74 0.00
C ILE A 112 3.16 4.92 -0.99
N PHE A 113 4.25 5.09 -1.74
CA PHE A 113 4.37 6.11 -2.78
C PHE A 113 3.45 5.83 -3.96
N VAL A 114 3.37 4.57 -4.41
CA VAL A 114 2.45 4.20 -5.48
C VAL A 114 1.00 4.47 -5.07
N MET A 115 0.60 4.03 -3.87
CA MET A 115 -0.74 4.30 -3.36
C MET A 115 -1.02 5.81 -3.24
N ALA A 116 -0.03 6.58 -2.80
CA ALA A 116 -0.13 8.03 -2.68
C ALA A 116 -0.29 8.71 -4.06
N ASP A 117 0.52 8.34 -5.04
CA ASP A 117 0.45 8.86 -6.41
C ASP A 117 -0.92 8.63 -7.05
N VAL A 118 -1.43 7.41 -6.92
CA VAL A 118 -2.77 7.05 -7.40
C VAL A 118 -3.87 7.82 -6.66
N LEU A 119 -3.72 8.04 -5.36
CA LEU A 119 -4.60 8.89 -4.57
C LEU A 119 -4.53 10.37 -4.99
N LEU A 120 -3.69 10.80 -5.91
CA LEU A 120 -3.86 12.14 -6.50
C LEU A 120 -5.00 12.17 -7.52
N GLU A 121 -5.25 11.05 -8.19
CA GLU A 121 -6.20 10.92 -9.29
C GLU A 121 -7.53 10.26 -8.89
N TYR A 122 -7.49 9.33 -7.93
CA TYR A 122 -8.63 8.46 -7.60
C TYR A 122 -9.09 8.60 -6.17
N ASP A 123 -10.41 8.55 -5.95
CA ASP A 123 -11.00 8.73 -4.62
C ASP A 123 -10.91 7.48 -3.74
N THR A 124 -10.97 6.31 -4.37
CA THR A 124 -10.80 5.01 -3.71
C THR A 124 -9.83 4.17 -4.51
N VAL A 125 -8.81 3.67 -3.83
CA VAL A 125 -7.72 2.87 -4.39
C VAL A 125 -7.85 1.45 -3.88
N ILE A 126 -7.79 0.50 -4.81
CA ILE A 126 -7.52 -0.90 -4.48
C ILE A 126 -6.10 -1.20 -4.90
N TRP A 127 -5.25 -1.51 -3.94
CA TRP A 127 -3.93 -2.09 -4.13
C TRP A 127 -4.03 -3.61 -4.15
N VAL A 128 -3.32 -4.23 -5.08
CA VAL A 128 -3.17 -5.68 -5.19
C VAL A 128 -1.73 -6.05 -5.50
N ASP A 129 -1.15 -6.92 -4.69
CA ASP A 129 0.12 -7.58 -5.00
C ASP A 129 -0.08 -8.59 -6.14
N THR A 130 0.99 -8.86 -6.87
CA THR A 130 0.99 -9.82 -7.99
C THR A 130 0.68 -11.26 -7.59
N SER A 131 0.69 -11.57 -6.29
CA SER A 131 0.32 -12.88 -5.74
C SER A 131 -1.18 -13.05 -5.50
N ILE A 132 -2.00 -12.00 -5.65
CA ILE A 132 -3.44 -12.08 -5.41
C ILE A 132 -4.17 -12.72 -6.59
N PHE A 133 -5.14 -13.57 -6.27
CA PHE A 133 -6.11 -14.11 -7.22
C PHE A 133 -7.54 -13.76 -6.77
N PHE A 134 -8.38 -13.34 -7.70
CA PHE A 134 -9.78 -13.03 -7.44
C PHE A 134 -10.67 -14.23 -7.77
N ALA A 135 -11.32 -14.81 -6.75
CA ALA A 135 -12.35 -15.83 -6.94
C ALA A 135 -13.72 -15.24 -7.32
N SER A 136 -13.93 -13.93 -7.10
CA SER A 136 -15.20 -13.26 -7.36
C SER A 136 -15.01 -11.76 -7.59
N ALA A 137 -15.90 -11.17 -8.39
CA ALA A 137 -16.01 -9.72 -8.57
C ALA A 137 -16.72 -9.02 -7.40
N ASN A 138 -17.33 -9.78 -6.48
CA ASN A 138 -18.16 -9.23 -5.43
C ASN A 138 -17.33 -8.72 -4.24
N LEU A 139 -16.99 -7.43 -4.27
CA LEU A 139 -16.31 -6.73 -3.18
C LEU A 139 -17.28 -6.07 -2.18
N THR A 140 -18.59 -6.31 -2.30
CA THR A 140 -19.61 -5.55 -1.53
C THR A 140 -19.51 -5.74 -0.02
N LYS A 141 -18.97 -6.87 0.46
CA LYS A 141 -18.73 -7.14 1.88
C LYS A 141 -17.76 -6.13 2.51
N LEU A 142 -16.82 -5.59 1.74
CA LEU A 142 -15.89 -4.54 2.18
C LEU A 142 -16.39 -3.14 1.82
N LEU A 143 -16.93 -2.97 0.60
CA LEU A 143 -17.26 -1.64 0.09
C LEU A 143 -18.50 -1.02 0.73
N LYS A 144 -19.56 -1.80 0.99
CA LYS A 144 -20.79 -1.24 1.57
C LYS A 144 -20.60 -0.73 3.00
N PRO A 145 -19.92 -1.46 3.91
CA PRO A 145 -19.64 -0.93 5.25
C PRO A 145 -18.69 0.26 5.21
N LEU A 146 -17.69 0.25 4.32
CA LEU A 146 -16.74 1.36 4.11
C LEU A 146 -17.48 2.66 3.72
N GLN A 147 -18.35 2.58 2.71
CA GLN A 147 -19.18 3.69 2.24
C GLN A 147 -20.11 4.26 3.30
N ARG A 148 -20.58 3.40 4.21
CA ARG A 148 -21.49 3.78 5.30
C ARG A 148 -20.76 4.27 6.56
N GLY A 149 -19.43 4.35 6.52
CA GLY A 149 -18.61 4.71 7.69
C GLY A 149 -18.68 3.68 8.83
N LYS A 150 -19.11 2.43 8.56
CA LYS A 150 -19.19 1.37 9.57
C LYS A 150 -17.83 0.69 9.83
N ILE A 151 -16.92 0.78 8.87
CA ILE A 151 -15.53 0.36 8.99
C ILE A 151 -14.62 1.49 8.54
N GLY A 152 -13.36 1.47 8.98
CA GLY A 152 -12.40 2.53 8.68
C GLY A 152 -12.08 2.70 7.20
N PRO A 153 -11.57 3.87 6.77
CA PRO A 153 -11.24 4.20 5.38
C PRO A 153 -10.07 3.42 4.78
N VAL A 154 -9.34 2.65 5.61
CA VAL A 154 -8.24 1.78 5.21
C VAL A 154 -8.58 0.35 5.64
N GLN A 155 -8.61 -0.57 4.68
CA GLN A 155 -8.94 -1.97 4.89
C GLN A 155 -7.79 -2.85 4.42
N MET A 156 -7.28 -3.67 5.33
CA MET A 156 -6.26 -4.70 5.11
C MET A 156 -6.83 -6.00 5.68
N PRO A 157 -7.51 -6.83 4.87
CA PRO A 157 -8.32 -7.93 5.38
C PRO A 157 -7.52 -9.17 5.83
N GLY A 158 -6.21 -9.22 5.56
CA GLY A 158 -5.33 -10.34 5.93
C GLY A 158 -4.34 -9.97 7.03
N PHE A 159 -3.80 -10.99 7.70
CA PHE A 159 -2.71 -10.89 8.67
C PHE A 159 -1.62 -11.90 8.33
N THR A 160 -0.36 -11.54 8.57
CA THR A 160 0.76 -12.46 8.36
C THR A 160 0.85 -13.45 9.52
N SER A 161 1.69 -14.49 9.35
CA SER A 161 2.02 -15.45 10.40
C SER A 161 3.08 -14.95 11.39
N HIS A 162 3.43 -13.66 11.36
CA HIS A 162 4.39 -13.06 12.27
C HIS A 162 3.89 -11.71 12.83
N GLY A 163 4.48 -11.28 13.93
CA GLY A 163 4.20 -9.96 14.50
C GLY A 163 4.87 -8.83 13.72
N MET A 164 4.49 -7.60 14.05
CA MET A 164 5.03 -6.38 13.42
C MET A 164 6.49 -6.14 13.78
N ASN A 165 6.94 -6.64 14.94
CA ASN A 165 8.24 -6.25 15.45
C ASN A 165 9.42 -6.72 14.60
N ILE A 166 9.32 -7.93 14.07
CA ILE A 166 10.39 -8.55 13.28
C ILE A 166 10.55 -7.93 11.89
N ALA A 167 9.49 -7.32 11.34
CA ALA A 167 9.49 -6.76 10.00
C ALA A 167 9.69 -5.24 9.96
N THR A 168 9.63 -4.57 11.12
CA THR A 168 9.69 -3.11 11.22
C THR A 168 11.10 -2.67 11.57
N HIS A 169 11.66 -1.73 10.79
CA HIS A 169 12.97 -1.16 11.08
C HIS A 169 12.97 -0.49 12.47
N PRO A 170 13.97 -0.71 13.34
CA PRO A 170 13.96 -0.19 14.71
C PRO A 170 13.75 1.32 14.84
N GLY A 171 14.30 2.12 13.91
CA GLY A 171 14.11 3.58 13.89
C GLY A 171 12.65 4.03 13.69
N MET A 172 11.76 3.15 13.23
CA MET A 172 10.32 3.44 13.09
C MET A 172 9.63 3.60 14.45
N TYR A 173 10.14 2.92 15.49
CA TYR A 173 9.55 2.96 16.83
C TYR A 173 9.72 4.30 17.53
N GLU A 174 10.62 5.16 17.05
CA GLU A 174 10.65 6.56 17.51
C GLU A 174 9.37 7.30 17.15
N TYR A 175 8.70 6.95 16.05
CA TYR A 175 7.54 7.66 15.51
C TYR A 175 6.22 6.94 15.79
N LEU A 176 6.24 5.62 15.94
CA LEU A 176 5.05 4.82 16.21
C LEU A 176 4.70 4.89 17.71
N PRO A 177 3.53 5.43 18.09
CA PRO A 177 3.08 5.42 19.48
C PRO A 177 2.60 4.01 19.84
N LEU A 178 3.54 3.12 20.17
CA LEU A 178 3.22 1.74 20.54
C LEU A 178 3.10 1.63 22.06
N TYR A 179 2.08 0.90 22.53
CA TYR A 179 1.75 0.69 23.95
C TYR A 179 2.65 -0.35 24.64
N THR A 180 3.83 -0.60 24.11
CA THR A 180 4.61 -1.80 24.37
C THR A 180 6.00 -1.42 24.81
N ASN A 181 6.43 -2.00 25.93
CA ASN A 181 7.78 -1.91 26.46
C ASN A 181 8.74 -2.68 25.54
N PHE A 182 9.10 -2.07 24.40
CA PHE A 182 10.05 -2.68 23.48
C PHE A 182 11.47 -2.48 23.97
N GLU A 183 12.07 -3.58 24.42
CA GLU A 183 13.52 -3.68 24.51
C GLU A 183 14.07 -3.95 23.10
N PRO A 184 15.11 -3.22 22.66
CA PRO A 184 15.83 -3.55 21.42
C PRO A 184 16.24 -5.03 21.41
N ASN A 185 16.05 -5.72 20.29
CA ASN A 185 16.45 -7.12 20.03
C ASN A 185 15.63 -8.24 20.70
N LYS A 186 14.43 -7.97 21.24
CA LYS A 186 13.48 -9.04 21.62
C LYS A 186 12.37 -9.18 20.59
N THR A 187 12.37 -10.28 19.85
CA THR A 187 11.25 -10.73 19.01
C THR A 187 10.21 -11.43 19.88
N TYR A 188 8.95 -11.03 19.76
CA TYR A 188 7.83 -11.72 20.40
C TYR A 188 7.12 -12.54 19.32
N ALA A 189 6.93 -13.84 19.56
CA ALA A 189 6.09 -14.64 18.67
C ALA A 189 4.64 -14.12 18.70
N LEU A 190 3.83 -14.49 17.70
CA LEU A 190 2.38 -14.17 17.64
C LEU A 190 1.59 -14.59 18.91
N SER A 191 2.19 -15.39 19.79
CA SER A 191 1.65 -15.81 21.08
C SER A 191 1.92 -14.85 22.25
N GLY A 192 2.60 -13.71 22.02
CA GLY A 192 2.93 -12.69 23.04
C GLY A 192 2.52 -11.26 22.67
N ASN A 193 3.02 -10.27 23.42
CA ASN A 193 2.75 -8.82 23.30
C ASN A 193 3.16 -8.16 21.95
N ASP A 194 3.35 -8.93 20.87
CA ASP A 194 3.62 -8.41 19.52
C ASP A 194 2.30 -8.00 18.83
N PRO A 195 2.14 -6.75 18.38
CA PRO A 195 1.02 -6.40 17.53
C PRO A 195 1.00 -7.26 16.25
N PRO A 196 -0.16 -7.80 15.84
CA PRO A 196 -0.23 -8.59 14.61
C PRO A 196 0.10 -7.70 13.40
N GLN A 197 0.85 -8.25 12.45
CA GLN A 197 1.13 -7.56 11.20
C GLN A 197 0.04 -7.85 10.18
N PHE A 198 -0.61 -6.80 9.69
CA PHE A 198 -1.56 -6.90 8.60
C PHE A 198 -0.85 -7.15 7.26
N GLU A 199 -1.44 -7.98 6.41
CA GLU A 199 -0.93 -8.22 5.06
C GLU A 199 -1.18 -7.00 4.16
N ALA A 200 -0.14 -6.63 3.41
CA ALA A 200 -0.18 -5.54 2.42
C ALA A 200 -0.36 -6.06 0.99
N ASN A 201 -0.98 -7.24 0.84
CA ASN A 201 -1.22 -7.90 -0.45
C ASN A 201 -2.52 -7.43 -1.12
N PHE A 202 -3.56 -7.10 -0.35
CA PHE A 202 -4.81 -6.50 -0.83
C PHE A 202 -5.20 -5.37 0.10
N ILE A 203 -5.26 -4.13 -0.39
CA ILE A 203 -5.57 -2.96 0.43
C ILE A 203 -6.65 -2.14 -0.26
N ILE A 204 -7.66 -1.71 0.50
CA ILE A 204 -8.61 -0.68 0.04
C ILE A 204 -8.36 0.59 0.83
N LEU A 205 -8.12 1.69 0.13
CA LEU A 205 -7.88 3.02 0.70
C LEU A 205 -8.91 4.00 0.14
N HIS A 206 -9.54 4.78 1.01
CA HIS A 206 -10.39 5.90 0.62
C HIS A 206 -9.79 7.23 1.05
N LYS A 207 -9.95 8.29 0.24
CA LYS A 207 -9.45 9.65 0.48
C LYS A 207 -10.10 10.31 1.70
N THR A 208 -9.51 10.06 2.86
CA THR A 208 -9.93 10.67 4.13
C THR A 208 -8.75 11.30 4.84
N GLU A 209 -9.02 12.05 5.91
CA GLU A 209 -7.97 12.57 6.77
C GLU A 209 -7.09 11.45 7.30
N GLN A 210 -7.67 10.33 7.72
CA GLN A 210 -6.92 9.18 8.23
C GLN A 210 -5.94 8.63 7.18
N THR A 211 -6.40 8.43 5.94
CA THR A 211 -5.53 7.98 4.85
C THR A 211 -4.44 9.01 4.54
N ARG A 212 -4.78 10.30 4.54
CA ARG A 212 -3.80 11.39 4.35
C ARG A 212 -2.73 11.37 5.45
N GLN A 213 -3.11 11.13 6.70
CA GLN A 213 -2.17 10.99 7.81
C GLN A 213 -1.29 9.75 7.65
N LEU A 214 -1.82 8.63 7.12
CA LEU A 214 -1.02 7.45 6.79
C LEU A 214 -0.02 7.71 5.64
N MET A 215 -0.35 8.60 4.70
CA MET A 215 0.60 8.97 3.65
C MET A 215 1.85 9.66 4.24
N LYS A 216 1.81 10.27 5.43
CA LYS A 216 3.02 10.83 6.07
C LYS A 216 4.20 9.85 6.15
N TRP A 217 3.92 8.55 6.27
CA TRP A 217 4.94 7.51 6.34
C TRP A 217 5.76 7.35 5.05
N HIS A 218 5.27 7.85 3.90
CA HIS A 218 6.10 7.97 2.70
C HIS A 218 7.25 8.99 2.89
N ASN A 219 7.23 9.84 3.93
CA ASN A 219 8.21 10.92 4.14
C ASN A 219 9.22 10.69 5.27
N LEU A 220 9.28 9.52 5.90
CA LEU A 220 10.27 9.27 6.97
C LEU A 220 11.64 8.81 6.47
N ASN A 221 12.67 9.54 6.90
CA ASN A 221 14.05 9.09 6.85
C ASN A 221 14.34 8.24 8.08
N TYR A 222 14.92 7.06 7.87
CA TYR A 222 15.51 6.22 8.91
C TYR A 222 16.97 6.02 8.55
#